data_AF-A0A9N9FR77-F1
#
_entry.id   AF-A0A9N9FR77-F1
#
_cell.length_a   1.000
_cell.length_b   1.000
_cell.length_c   1.000
_cell.angle_alpha   90.00
_cell.angle_beta   90.00
_cell.angle_gamma   90.00
#
_symmetry.space_group_name_H-M   'P 1'
#
loop_
_entity.id
_entity.type
_entity.pdbx_description
1 polymer ?
#
loop_
_entity_poly.entity_id
_entity_poly.type
_entity_poly.pdbx_seq_one_letter_code
_entity_poly.pdbx_strand_id
1 'polypeptide(L)'
;MVPDTTFKRDLSKELLEIFIKGYENDRVIQVEVNEWFKTHSEPPAQIFQMIFERSNDETDYKTLLAFMYCLGIGTEIDKCETFRYYLTAAEQGDPAIYWYRRAFDCGDTEYSKEQLYYVFLKND
;
A
#
# COMPACT_ATOMS: atom_id res chain seq x y z
N MET A 1 -9.64 35.11 19.43
CA MET A 1 -10.09 33.71 19.44
C MET A 1 -9.94 33.18 18.04
N VAL A 2 -8.92 32.38 17.78
CA VAL A 2 -8.75 31.64 16.51
C VAL A 2 -9.65 30.41 16.63
N PRO A 3 -10.43 30.03 15.61
CA PRO A 3 -11.26 28.83 15.70
C PRO A 3 -10.35 27.64 15.95
N ASP A 4 -10.68 26.87 16.97
CA ASP A 4 -10.15 25.55 17.24
C ASP A 4 -10.29 24.73 15.96
N THR A 5 -9.17 24.53 15.25
CA THR A 5 -9.09 23.63 14.11
C THR A 5 -9.36 22.24 14.64
N THR A 6 -10.65 21.89 14.64
CA THR A 6 -11.18 20.56 14.91
C THR A 6 -10.20 19.57 14.30
N PHE A 7 -9.51 18.80 15.14
CA PHE A 7 -8.56 17.78 14.72
C PHE A 7 -9.31 16.83 13.81
N LYS A 8 -9.26 17.08 12.50
CA LYS A 8 -10.01 16.31 11.52
C LYS A 8 -9.26 15.00 11.45
N ARG A 9 -9.85 13.98 12.06
CA ARG A 9 -9.28 12.65 12.20
C ARG A 9 -8.74 12.19 10.85
N ASP A 10 -7.44 11.94 10.78
CA ASP A 10 -6.75 11.61 9.54
C ASP A 10 -6.70 10.09 9.38
N LEU A 11 -7.79 9.56 8.84
CA LEU A 11 -8.00 8.13 8.67
C LEU A 11 -6.92 7.47 7.80
N SER A 12 -6.32 8.22 6.87
CA SER A 12 -5.23 7.72 6.04
C SER A 12 -3.93 7.51 6.83
N LYS A 13 -3.65 8.36 7.83
CA LYS A 13 -2.53 8.16 8.77
C LYS A 13 -2.75 6.99 9.69
N GLU A 14 -3.96 6.83 10.22
CA GLU A 14 -4.28 5.69 11.09
C GLU A 14 -4.10 4.36 10.36
N LEU A 15 -4.60 4.28 9.12
CA LEU A 15 -4.43 3.08 8.31
C LEU A 15 -2.96 2.84 7.96
N LEU A 16 -2.20 3.90 7.68
CA LEU A 16 -0.76 3.79 7.44
C LEU A 16 -0.01 3.28 8.68
N GLU A 17 -0.35 3.75 9.88
CA GLU A 17 0.28 3.26 11.11
C GLU A 17 0.01 1.77 11.35
N ILE A 18 -1.21 1.31 11.09
CA ILE A 18 -1.56 -0.12 11.15
C ILE A 18 -0.73 -0.88 10.13
N PHE A 19 -0.65 -0.39 8.90
CA PHE A 19 0.15 -0.95 7.82
C PHE A 19 1.63 -1.10 8.17
N ILE A 20 2.24 -0.04 8.70
CA ILE A 20 3.65 -0.05 9.09
C ILE A 20 3.90 -1.00 10.27
N LYS A 21 3.01 -1.01 11.28
CA LYS A 21 3.14 -1.93 12.43
C LYS A 21 2.98 -3.40 12.03
N GLY A 22 2.08 -3.68 11.10
CA GLY A 22 1.85 -5.03 10.58
C GLY A 22 2.94 -5.54 9.64
N TYR A 23 3.86 -4.68 9.19
CA TYR A 23 4.97 -5.02 8.30
C TYR A 23 5.91 -6.10 8.89
N GLU A 24 5.99 -6.22 10.22
CA GLU A 24 6.80 -7.25 10.89
C GLU A 24 6.14 -8.65 10.94
N ASN A 25 4.84 -8.77 10.61
CA ASN A 25 4.09 -10.03 10.71
C ASN A 25 2.98 -10.16 9.64
N ASP A 26 3.33 -10.77 8.51
CA ASP A 26 2.50 -10.84 7.28
C ASP A 26 1.06 -11.35 7.45
N ARG A 27 0.85 -12.26 8.41
CA ARG A 27 -0.47 -12.87 8.65
C ARG A 27 -1.43 -11.97 9.41
N VAL A 28 -0.94 -10.89 10.02
CA VAL A 28 -1.74 -10.04 10.91
C VAL A 28 -2.25 -8.80 10.17
N ILE A 29 -1.48 -8.25 9.22
CA ILE A 29 -1.81 -6.95 8.63
C ILE A 29 -3.14 -6.92 7.87
N GLN A 30 -3.44 -7.95 7.06
CA GLN A 30 -4.70 -8.02 6.34
C GLN A 30 -5.89 -8.10 7.30
N VAL A 31 -5.74 -8.80 8.42
CA VAL A 31 -6.79 -8.92 9.44
C VAL A 31 -7.00 -7.57 10.12
N GLU A 32 -5.93 -6.89 10.53
CA GLU A 32 -6.02 -5.58 11.18
C GLU A 32 -6.63 -4.51 10.28
N VAL A 33 -6.24 -4.46 9.01
CA VAL A 33 -6.83 -3.54 8.03
C VAL A 33 -8.32 -3.84 7.85
N ASN A 34 -8.70 -5.11 7.72
CA ASN A 34 -10.10 -5.50 7.58
C ASN A 34 -10.93 -5.16 8.83
N GLU A 35 -10.40 -5.40 10.03
CA GLU A 35 -11.05 -5.02 11.29
C GLU A 35 -11.15 -3.50 11.43
N TRP A 36 -10.13 -2.76 11.00
CA TRP A 36 -10.19 -1.30 10.95
C TRP A 36 -11.34 -0.82 10.06
N PHE A 37 -11.51 -1.38 8.86
CA PHE A 37 -12.65 -1.04 8.00
C PHE A 37 -14.01 -1.46 8.57
N LYS A 38 -14.08 -2.49 9.43
CA LYS A 38 -15.33 -2.85 10.13
C LYS A 38 -15.69 -1.88 11.27
N THR A 39 -14.68 -1.26 11.88
CA THR A 39 -14.87 -0.31 12.99
C THR A 39 -15.10 1.13 12.51
N HIS A 40 -14.84 1.41 11.23
CA HIS A 40 -15.03 2.71 10.59
C HIS A 40 -16.20 2.64 9.60
N SER A 41 -16.95 3.74 9.47
CA SER A 41 -18.15 3.79 8.61
C SER A 41 -17.84 4.35 7.23
N GLU A 42 -16.63 4.85 7.04
CA GLU A 42 -16.17 5.48 5.81
C GLU A 42 -16.00 4.44 4.71
N PRO A 43 -16.48 4.73 3.49
CA PRO A 43 -16.38 3.79 2.39
C PRO A 43 -14.89 3.57 2.02
N PRO A 44 -14.47 2.33 1.76
CA PRO A 44 -13.07 2.04 1.39
C PRO A 44 -12.56 2.87 0.22
N ALA A 45 -13.42 3.22 -0.74
CA ALA A 45 -13.07 4.07 -1.88
C ALA A 45 -12.67 5.50 -1.48
N GLN A 46 -13.27 6.07 -0.43
CA GLN A 46 -12.89 7.38 0.08
C GLN A 46 -11.51 7.34 0.74
N ILE A 47 -11.25 6.30 1.54
CA ILE A 47 -9.94 6.11 2.17
C ILE A 47 -8.86 5.86 1.12
N PHE A 48 -9.19 5.07 0.10
CA PHE A 48 -8.33 4.83 -1.06
C PHE A 48 -7.94 6.14 -1.74
N GLN A 49 -8.91 7.02 -2.02
CA GLN A 49 -8.64 8.31 -2.66
C GLN A 49 -7.71 9.21 -1.81
N MET A 50 -7.91 9.23 -0.48
CA MET A 50 -7.04 10.00 0.43
C MET A 50 -5.58 9.49 0.40
N ILE A 51 -5.41 8.16 0.35
CA ILE A 51 -4.08 7.52 0.26
C ILE A 51 -3.45 7.76 -1.12
N PHE A 52 -4.26 7.67 -2.18
CA PHE A 52 -3.81 7.94 -3.55
C PHE A 52 -3.23 9.34 -3.69
N GLU A 53 -3.93 10.36 -3.18
CA GLU A 53 -3.48 11.76 -3.23
C GLU A 53 -2.12 11.95 -2.55
N ARG A 54 -1.94 11.35 -1.37
CA ARG A 54 -0.68 11.42 -0.60
C ARG A 54 0.46 10.60 -1.17
N SER A 55 0.17 9.51 -1.86
CA SER A 55 1.18 8.65 -2.46
C SER A 55 2.05 9.36 -3.50
N ASN A 56 1.62 10.52 -4.00
CA ASN A 56 2.43 11.33 -4.91
C ASN A 56 3.67 11.92 -4.23
N ASP A 57 3.54 12.32 -2.97
CA ASP A 57 4.57 13.04 -2.22
C ASP A 57 5.26 12.15 -1.16
N GLU A 58 4.56 11.15 -0.63
CA GLU A 58 5.01 10.35 0.51
C GLU A 58 5.18 8.86 0.14
N THR A 59 6.40 8.33 0.27
CA THR A 59 6.75 6.95 -0.13
C THR A 59 6.01 5.88 0.68
N ASP A 60 5.78 6.10 1.97
CA ASP A 60 5.06 5.17 2.82
C ASP A 60 3.63 4.91 2.29
N TYR A 61 2.96 5.97 1.83
CA TYR A 61 1.63 5.87 1.21
C TYR A 61 1.64 5.13 -0.14
N LYS A 62 2.75 5.11 -0.88
CA LYS A 62 2.86 4.32 -2.12
C LYS A 62 2.77 2.82 -1.82
N THR A 63 3.43 2.37 -0.76
CA THR A 63 3.40 0.95 -0.36
C THR A 63 2.03 0.53 0.16
N LEU A 64 1.37 1.40 0.92
CA LEU A 64 -0.01 1.18 1.35
C LEU A 64 -1.00 1.17 0.16
N LEU A 65 -0.84 2.09 -0.79
CA LEU A 65 -1.67 2.14 -2.00
C LEU A 65 -1.55 0.85 -2.82
N ALA A 66 -0.33 0.37 -3.03
CA ALA A 66 -0.08 -0.90 -3.72
C ALA A 66 -0.73 -2.09 -3.02
N PHE A 67 -0.71 -2.10 -1.68
CA PHE A 67 -1.40 -3.11 -0.87
C PHE A 67 -2.93 -3.08 -1.06
N MET A 68 -3.52 -1.88 -1.12
CA MET A 68 -4.95 -1.71 -1.38
C MET A 68 -5.34 -2.20 -2.78
N TYR A 69 -4.55 -1.89 -3.82
CA TYR A 69 -4.75 -2.44 -5.16
C TYR A 69 -4.62 -3.97 -5.19
N CYS A 70 -3.67 -4.53 -4.44
CA CYS A 70 -3.43 -5.98 -4.41
C CYS A 70 -4.64 -6.74 -3.86
N LEU A 71 -5.29 -6.16 -2.84
CA LEU A 71 -6.44 -6.75 -2.16
C LEU A 71 -7.81 -6.27 -2.70
N GLY A 72 -7.83 -5.29 -3.60
CA GLY A 72 -9.08 -4.67 -4.09
C GLY A 72 -9.83 -3.89 -3.00
N ILE A 73 -9.10 -3.24 -2.09
CA ILE A 73 -9.70 -2.43 -1.02
C ILE A 73 -10.01 -1.05 -1.58
N GLY A 74 -11.30 -0.73 -1.71
CA GLY A 74 -11.75 0.59 -2.19
C GLY A 74 -11.56 0.82 -3.69
N THR A 75 -11.06 -0.18 -4.41
CA THR A 75 -10.86 -0.18 -5.86
C THR A 75 -10.93 -1.61 -6.39
N GLU A 76 -10.93 -1.80 -7.71
CA GLU A 76 -10.79 -3.13 -8.31
C GLU A 76 -9.36 -3.66 -8.12
N ILE A 77 -9.20 -4.99 -8.10
CA ILE A 77 -7.89 -5.61 -8.02
C ILE A 77 -7.12 -5.29 -9.31
N ASP A 78 -6.03 -4.53 -9.18
CA ASP A 78 -5.14 -4.21 -10.30
C ASP A 78 -3.71 -4.66 -9.99
N LYS A 79 -3.40 -5.87 -10.45
CA LYS A 79 -2.09 -6.52 -10.24
C LYS A 79 -0.96 -5.79 -10.99
N CYS A 80 -1.27 -5.14 -12.11
CA CYS A 80 -0.29 -4.40 -12.90
C CYS A 80 0.09 -3.11 -12.17
N GLU A 81 -0.90 -2.36 -11.66
CA GLU A 81 -0.65 -1.17 -10.86
C GLU A 81 0.01 -1.50 -9.51
N THR A 82 -0.41 -2.57 -8.84
CA THR A 82 0.27 -3.09 -7.64
C THR A 82 1.77 -3.29 -7.91
N PHE A 83 2.11 -3.95 -9.01
CA PHE A 83 3.50 -4.20 -9.40
C PHE A 83 4.26 -2.90 -9.66
N ARG A 84 3.66 -1.96 -10.41
CA ARG A 84 4.27 -0.65 -10.72
C ARG A 84 4.55 0.16 -9.46
N TYR A 85 3.60 0.23 -8.53
CA TYR A 85 3.78 0.98 -7.29
C TYR A 85 4.83 0.35 -6.37
N TYR A 86 4.88 -0.98 -6.26
CA TYR A 86 5.94 -1.65 -5.51
C TYR A 86 7.32 -1.46 -6.16
N LEU A 87 7.41 -1.44 -7.50
CA LEU A 87 8.64 -1.09 -8.22
C LEU A 87 9.15 0.30 -7.85
N THR A 88 8.30 1.30 -7.98
CA THR A 88 8.68 2.69 -7.65
C THR A 88 9.03 2.84 -6.18
N ALA A 89 8.37 2.10 -5.27
CA ALA A 89 8.74 2.10 -3.86
C ALA A 89 10.12 1.44 -3.61
N ALA A 90 10.44 0.35 -4.32
CA ALA A 90 11.73 -0.34 -4.22
C ALA A 90 12.91 0.52 -4.66
N GLU A 91 12.73 1.27 -5.75
CA GLU A 91 13.75 2.21 -6.23
C GLU A 91 14.00 3.37 -5.24
N GLN A 92 13.10 3.56 -4.26
CA GLN A 92 13.16 4.63 -3.26
C GLN A 92 13.51 4.13 -1.85
N GLY A 93 13.65 2.81 -1.61
CA GLY A 93 14.04 2.23 -0.31
C GLY A 93 13.65 0.75 -0.09
N ASP A 94 14.22 0.15 0.96
CA ASP A 94 14.40 -1.30 1.18
C ASP A 94 13.16 -2.21 1.45
N PRO A 95 11.99 -1.78 1.98
CA PRO A 95 10.93 -2.73 2.35
C PRO A 95 10.17 -3.35 1.15
N ALA A 96 10.54 -3.01 -0.08
CA ALA A 96 9.79 -3.39 -1.24
C ALA A 96 10.01 -4.84 -1.68
N ILE A 97 11.14 -5.49 -1.37
CA ILE A 97 11.42 -6.90 -1.75
C ILE A 97 10.35 -7.85 -1.19
N TYR A 98 9.84 -7.58 0.01
CA TYR A 98 8.80 -8.37 0.64
C TYR A 98 7.46 -8.25 -0.10
N TRP A 99 7.05 -7.02 -0.38
CA TRP A 99 5.82 -6.75 -1.12
C TRP A 99 5.89 -7.17 -2.59
N TYR A 100 7.10 -7.15 -3.16
CA TYR A 100 7.40 -7.69 -4.48
C TYR A 100 7.17 -9.19 -4.59
N ARG A 101 7.59 -9.98 -3.58
CA ARG A 101 7.27 -11.41 -3.53
C ARG A 101 5.76 -11.64 -3.47
N ARG A 102 5.04 -10.81 -2.71
CA ARG A 102 3.58 -10.88 -2.62
C ARG A 102 2.86 -10.48 -3.92
N ALA A 103 3.37 -9.48 -4.63
CA ALA A 103 2.89 -9.10 -5.96
C ALA A 103 3.13 -10.22 -7.00
N PHE A 104 4.24 -10.95 -6.86
CA PHE A 104 4.54 -12.13 -7.68
C PHE A 104 3.54 -13.27 -7.44
N ASP A 105 3.13 -13.50 -6.18
CA ASP A 105 2.08 -14.47 -5.84
C ASP A 105 0.69 -14.06 -6.37
N CYS A 106 0.52 -12.77 -6.70
CA CYS A 106 -0.72 -12.22 -7.23
C CYS A 106 -0.71 -12.09 -8.77
N GLY A 107 0.42 -11.86 -9.45
CA GLY A 107 0.51 -11.57 -10.88
C GLY A 107 0.70 -12.78 -11.81
N ASP A 108 0.18 -12.69 -13.05
CA ASP A 108 0.40 -13.67 -14.11
C ASP A 108 1.91 -13.78 -14.44
N THR A 109 2.44 -15.00 -14.42
CA THR A 109 3.84 -15.30 -14.05
C THR A 109 4.93 -14.94 -15.06
N GLU A 110 4.58 -14.35 -16.20
CA GLU A 110 5.51 -14.10 -17.31
C GLU A 110 6.03 -12.65 -17.27
N TYR A 111 5.13 -11.66 -17.20
CA TYR A 111 5.47 -10.24 -17.14
C TYR A 111 6.26 -9.85 -15.87
N SER A 112 6.00 -10.55 -14.76
CA SER A 112 6.62 -10.29 -13.47
C SER A 112 8.06 -10.79 -13.37
N LYS A 113 8.48 -11.80 -14.15
CA LYS A 113 9.84 -12.40 -14.07
C LYS A 113 10.92 -11.55 -14.71
N GLU A 114 10.65 -10.94 -15.85
CA GLU A 114 11.65 -10.20 -16.64
C GLU A 114 12.03 -8.87 -15.98
N GLN A 115 11.07 -8.20 -15.37
CA GLN A 115 11.29 -6.98 -14.59
C GLN A 115 12.05 -7.28 -13.27
N LEU A 116 11.78 -8.43 -12.64
CA LEU A 116 12.50 -8.91 -11.45
C LEU A 116 14.00 -9.08 -11.71
N TYR A 117 14.37 -9.63 -12.86
CA TYR A 117 15.76 -9.78 -13.27
C TYR A 117 16.48 -8.42 -13.41
N TYR A 118 15.81 -7.42 -13.96
CA TYR A 118 16.37 -6.07 -14.13
C TYR A 118 16.62 -5.31 -12.82
N VAL A 119 15.74 -5.48 -11.82
CA VAL A 119 15.89 -4.82 -10.51
C VAL A 119 17.02 -5.47 -9.69
N PHE A 120 17.13 -6.80 -9.72
CA PHE A 120 18.24 -7.50 -9.04
C PHE A 120 19.60 -7.09 -9.64
N LEU A 121 19.69 -6.96 -10.96
CA LEU A 121 20.92 -6.52 -11.64
C LEU A 121 21.31 -5.06 -11.38
N LYS A 122 20.39 -4.20 -10.94
CA LYS A 122 20.66 -2.78 -10.67
C LYS A 122 21.09 -2.51 -9.22
N ASN A 123 20.91 -3.48 -8.33
CA ASN A 123 21.20 -3.35 -6.89
C ASN A 123 22.41 -4.20 -6.42
N ASP A 124 23.13 -4.87 -7.35
CA ASP A 124 24.48 -5.43 -7.19
C ASP A 124 25.53 -4.47 -7.77
#